data_AF-A0A3Q8F8Z8-F1
#
_entry.id   AF-A0A3Q8F8Z8-F1
#
_cell.length_a   1.000
_cell.length_b   1.000
_cell.length_c   1.000
_cell.angle_alpha   90.00
_cell.angle_beta   90.00
_cell.angle_gamma   90.00
#
_symmetry.space_group_name_H-M   'P 1'
#
loop_
_entity.id
_entity.type
_entity.pdbx_description
1 polymer ?
#
loop_
_entity_poly.entity_id
_entity_poly.type
_entity_poly.pdbx_seq_one_letter_code
_entity_poly.pdbx_strand_id
1 'polypeptide(L)'
;MGLSIDPIRPYLTTLRWAAALVLVIGWAWFWHGQGAAKWQGKYNTEQAAHQAALKAHAAVLDGLAKATAETAAKARAAALALAHDRTDNDDRYDKKVDDAKQARDDLAAALRRGDVQLQPWWQCGAAPGSDPGEAAALAQGEDAAADLRAADTAATVEDADHADAWISWLQDELTSTRRQAVAAGCAVQVEP
;
A
#
# COMPACT_ATOMS: atom_id res chain seq x y z
N MET A 1 -98.07 -43.75 51.60
CA MET A 1 -97.20 -42.90 50.76
C MET A 1 -95.92 -42.64 51.54
N GLY A 2 -94.85 -43.40 51.29
CA GLY A 2 -93.56 -43.22 51.96
C GLY A 2 -92.69 -42.25 51.17
N LEU A 3 -92.51 -41.03 51.66
CA LEU A 3 -91.51 -40.09 51.15
C LEU A 3 -90.14 -40.47 51.75
N SER A 4 -89.38 -41.27 51.02
CA SER A 4 -87.95 -41.45 51.29
C SER A 4 -87.22 -40.18 50.85
N ILE A 5 -86.93 -39.29 51.80
CA ILE A 5 -86.07 -38.13 51.58
C ILE A 5 -84.63 -38.63 51.77
N ASP A 6 -83.97 -38.93 50.66
CA ASP A 6 -82.57 -39.36 50.64
C ASP A 6 -81.67 -38.18 51.08
N PRO A 7 -81.06 -38.23 52.28
CA PRO A 7 -80.42 -37.07 52.91
C PRO A 7 -79.08 -36.69 52.26
N ILE A 8 -78.58 -37.51 51.33
CA ILE A 8 -77.25 -37.36 50.73
C ILE A 8 -77.32 -36.62 49.38
N ARG A 9 -78.46 -36.65 48.68
CA ARG A 9 -78.67 -35.97 47.39
C ARG A 9 -78.30 -34.48 47.35
N PRO A 10 -78.65 -33.63 48.33
CA PRO A 10 -78.30 -32.20 48.27
C PRO A 10 -76.79 -31.94 48.45
N TYR A 11 -76.08 -32.84 49.16
CA TYR A 11 -74.63 -32.76 49.33
C TYR A 11 -73.87 -33.26 48.10
N LEU A 12 -74.41 -34.24 47.37
CA LEU A 12 -73.80 -34.71 46.11
C LEU A 12 -73.77 -33.61 45.04
N THR A 13 -74.78 -32.75 44.99
CA THR A 13 -74.80 -31.61 44.06
C THR A 13 -73.74 -30.56 44.38
N THR A 14 -73.54 -30.22 45.66
CA THR A 14 -72.50 -29.26 46.07
C THR A 14 -71.10 -29.84 45.89
N LEU A 15 -70.91 -31.12 46.19
CA LEU A 15 -69.63 -31.82 46.00
C LEU A 15 -69.25 -31.91 44.52
N ARG A 16 -70.23 -32.10 43.63
CA ARG A 16 -70.02 -32.07 42.18
C ARG A 16 -69.59 -30.69 41.67
N TRP A 17 -70.21 -29.62 42.16
CA TRP A 17 -69.80 -28.25 41.78
C TRP A 17 -68.45 -27.86 42.38
N ALA A 18 -68.15 -28.27 43.61
CA ALA A 18 -66.83 -28.08 44.22
C ALA A 18 -65.73 -28.83 43.44
N ALA A 19 -65.98 -30.08 43.04
CA ALA A 19 -65.06 -30.84 42.21
C ALA A 19 -64.86 -30.19 40.83
N ALA A 20 -65.94 -29.71 40.20
CA ALA A 20 -65.85 -28.97 38.94
C ALA A 20 -65.00 -27.69 39.07
N LEU A 21 -65.17 -26.94 40.17
CA LEU A 21 -64.42 -25.71 40.43
C LEU A 21 -62.93 -25.99 40.65
N VAL A 22 -62.59 -27.04 41.40
CA VAL A 22 -61.20 -27.48 41.56
C VAL A 22 -60.58 -27.88 40.23
N LEU A 23 -61.32 -28.60 39.38
CA LEU A 23 -60.84 -28.96 38.04
C LEU A 23 -60.62 -27.74 37.15
N VAL A 24 -61.50 -26.74 37.19
CA VAL A 24 -61.34 -25.49 36.42
C VAL A 24 -60.14 -24.68 36.90
N ILE A 25 -59.94 -24.57 38.22
CA ILE A 25 -58.77 -23.88 38.78
C ILE A 25 -57.48 -24.61 38.40
N GLY A 26 -57.45 -25.94 38.55
CA GLY A 26 -56.30 -26.76 38.18
C GLY A 26 -55.97 -26.65 36.69
N TRP A 27 -57.00 -26.63 35.84
CA TRP A 27 -56.85 -26.43 34.40
C TRP A 27 -56.28 -25.04 34.07
N ALA A 28 -56.84 -23.98 34.64
CA ALA A 28 -56.34 -22.62 34.44
C ALA A 28 -54.88 -22.49 34.88
N TRP A 29 -54.52 -23.02 36.06
CA TRP A 29 -53.16 -22.95 36.59
C TRP A 29 -52.16 -23.72 35.72
N PHE A 30 -52.54 -24.90 35.24
CA PHE A 30 -51.73 -25.70 34.32
C PHE A 30 -51.44 -24.97 33.00
N TRP A 31 -52.47 -24.38 32.37
CA TRP A 31 -52.29 -23.65 31.11
C TRP A 31 -51.51 -22.34 31.29
N HIS A 32 -51.75 -21.60 32.37
CA HIS A 32 -50.99 -20.38 32.68
C HIS A 32 -49.51 -20.69 32.99
N GLY A 33 -49.23 -21.74 33.77
CA GLY A 33 -47.87 -22.16 34.10
C GLY A 33 -47.08 -22.64 32.88
N GLN A 34 -47.70 -23.46 32.03
CA GLN A 34 -47.05 -23.91 30.79
C GLN A 34 -46.82 -22.77 29.80
N GLY A 35 -47.77 -21.83 29.68
CA GLY A 35 -47.62 -20.64 28.87
C GLY A 35 -46.45 -19.77 29.33
N ALA A 36 -46.38 -19.45 30.62
CA ALA A 36 -45.32 -18.64 31.20
C ALA A 36 -43.94 -19.28 31.02
N ALA A 37 -43.79 -20.58 31.29
CA ALA A 37 -42.53 -21.31 31.13
C ALA A 37 -42.06 -21.32 29.67
N LYS A 38 -42.99 -21.49 28.71
CA LYS A 38 -42.68 -21.48 27.27
C LYS A 38 -42.16 -20.11 26.81
N TRP A 39 -42.78 -19.02 27.27
CA TRP A 39 -42.34 -17.66 26.93
C TRP A 39 -41.02 -17.30 27.59
N GLN A 40 -40.82 -17.67 28.85
CA GLN A 40 -39.56 -17.46 29.55
C GLN A 40 -38.41 -18.24 28.88
N GLY A 41 -38.65 -19.48 28.45
CA GLY A 41 -37.69 -20.29 27.70
C GLY A 41 -37.31 -19.65 26.36
N LYS A 42 -38.31 -19.18 25.58
CA LYS A 42 -38.07 -18.46 24.33
C LYS A 42 -37.26 -17.18 24.55
N TYR A 43 -37.65 -16.37 25.52
CA TYR A 43 -36.96 -15.12 25.85
C TYR A 43 -35.50 -15.38 26.27
N ASN A 44 -35.25 -16.36 27.14
CA ASN A 44 -33.89 -16.70 27.56
C ASN A 44 -33.04 -17.21 26.38
N THR A 45 -33.65 -17.95 25.45
CA THR A 45 -32.97 -18.45 24.25
C THR A 45 -32.65 -17.31 23.28
N GLU A 46 -33.59 -16.39 23.06
CA GLU A 46 -33.36 -15.18 22.26
C GLU A 46 -32.29 -14.28 22.89
N GLN A 47 -32.31 -14.10 24.22
CA GLN A 47 -31.31 -13.31 24.93
C GLN A 47 -29.91 -13.95 24.82
N ALA A 48 -29.81 -15.27 24.98
CA ALA A 48 -28.55 -15.99 24.80
C ALA A 48 -28.04 -15.90 23.35
N ALA A 49 -28.94 -16.05 22.37
CA ALA A 49 -28.61 -15.90 20.95
C ALA A 49 -28.15 -14.47 20.62
N HIS A 50 -28.81 -13.45 21.18
CA HIS A 50 -28.43 -12.05 21.01
C HIS A 50 -27.06 -11.75 21.62
N GLN A 51 -26.78 -12.23 22.83
CA GLN A 51 -25.45 -12.10 23.43
C GLN A 51 -24.37 -12.83 22.63
N ALA A 52 -24.67 -14.02 22.10
CA ALA A 52 -23.76 -14.74 21.22
C ALA A 52 -23.48 -13.96 19.92
N ALA A 53 -24.51 -13.38 19.31
CA ALA A 53 -24.37 -12.54 18.11
C ALA A 53 -23.53 -11.29 18.39
N LEU A 54 -23.77 -10.59 19.51
CA LEU A 54 -22.96 -9.44 19.91
C LEU A 54 -21.48 -9.81 20.10
N LYS A 55 -21.19 -10.96 20.72
CA LYS A 55 -19.80 -11.45 20.86
C LYS A 55 -19.18 -11.77 19.50
N ALA A 56 -19.92 -12.40 18.60
CA ALA A 56 -19.44 -12.69 17.25
C ALA A 56 -19.14 -11.40 16.48
N HIS A 57 -20.03 -10.40 16.57
CA HIS A 57 -19.83 -9.09 15.93
C HIS A 57 -18.61 -8.36 16.53
N ALA A 58 -18.44 -8.39 17.85
CA ALA A 58 -17.27 -7.82 18.52
C ALA A 58 -15.97 -8.49 18.05
N ALA A 59 -15.97 -9.82 17.90
CA ALA A 59 -14.80 -10.55 17.38
C ALA A 59 -14.49 -10.19 15.92
N VAL A 60 -15.51 -9.99 15.07
CA VAL A 60 -15.32 -9.52 13.68
C VAL A 60 -14.75 -8.11 13.65
N LEU A 61 -15.27 -7.20 14.47
CA LEU A 61 -14.77 -5.82 14.55
C LEU A 61 -13.34 -5.76 15.10
N ASP A 62 -13.00 -6.56 16.11
CA ASP A 62 -11.63 -6.68 16.63
C ASP A 62 -10.67 -7.25 15.57
N GLY A 63 -11.11 -8.28 14.83
CA GLY A 63 -10.35 -8.83 13.71
C GLY A 63 -10.10 -7.81 12.60
N LEU A 64 -11.13 -7.04 12.23
CA LEU A 64 -11.01 -5.96 11.24
C LEU A 64 -10.08 -4.85 11.73
N ALA A 65 -10.18 -4.45 13.00
CA ALA A 65 -9.32 -3.44 13.59
C ALA A 65 -7.85 -3.87 13.58
N LYS A 66 -7.56 -5.13 13.92
CA LYS A 66 -6.21 -5.71 13.87
C LYS A 66 -5.67 -5.75 12.44
N ALA A 67 -6.44 -6.26 11.49
CA ALA A 67 -6.04 -6.29 10.08
C ALA A 67 -5.78 -4.87 9.55
N THR A 68 -6.64 -3.91 9.88
CA THR A 68 -6.47 -2.50 9.49
C THR A 68 -5.20 -1.90 10.09
N ALA A 69 -4.91 -2.18 11.36
CA ALA A 69 -3.70 -1.72 12.02
C ALA A 69 -2.43 -2.30 11.38
N GLU A 70 -2.46 -3.59 11.03
CA GLU A 70 -1.36 -4.27 10.33
C GLU A 70 -1.11 -3.67 8.94
N THR A 71 -2.17 -3.48 8.14
CA THR A 71 -2.06 -2.83 6.82
C THR A 71 -1.57 -1.40 6.94
N ALA A 72 -2.04 -0.64 7.93
CA ALA A 72 -1.57 0.73 8.17
C ALA A 72 -0.08 0.77 8.56
N ALA A 73 0.40 -0.21 9.34
CA ALA A 73 1.82 -0.33 9.67
C ALA A 73 2.67 -0.66 8.42
N LYS A 74 2.23 -1.61 7.59
CA LYS A 74 2.87 -1.95 6.30
C LYS A 74 2.93 -0.75 5.37
N ALA A 75 1.83 -0.02 5.22
CA ALA A 75 1.76 1.17 4.38
C ALA A 75 2.72 2.28 4.86
N ARG A 76 2.81 2.52 6.17
CA ARG A 76 3.77 3.49 6.74
C ARG A 76 5.22 3.07 6.50
N ALA A 77 5.54 1.79 6.73
CA ALA A 77 6.89 1.28 6.49
C ALA A 77 7.29 1.39 5.02
N ALA A 78 6.38 1.03 4.09
CA ALA A 78 6.61 1.16 2.66
C ALA A 78 6.77 2.63 2.23
N ALA A 79 6.00 3.55 2.81
CA ALA A 79 6.12 4.98 2.53
C ALA A 79 7.46 5.55 3.00
N LEU A 80 7.93 5.17 4.19
CA LEU A 80 9.26 5.57 4.69
C LEU A 80 10.38 5.00 3.82
N ALA A 81 10.27 3.73 3.42
CA ALA A 81 11.24 3.11 2.54
C ALA A 81 11.26 3.77 1.15
N LEU A 82 10.10 4.13 0.58
CA LEU A 82 10.04 4.87 -0.68
C LEU A 82 10.68 6.26 -0.56
N ALA A 83 10.48 6.97 0.56
CA ALA A 83 11.10 8.28 0.77
C ALA A 83 12.63 8.17 0.86
N HIS A 84 13.14 7.11 1.50
CA HIS A 84 14.56 6.82 1.55
C HIS A 84 15.11 6.47 0.16
N ASP A 85 14.49 5.53 -0.54
CA ASP A 85 14.89 5.10 -1.88
C ASP A 85 14.95 6.28 -2.86
N ARG A 86 14.00 7.22 -2.76
CA ARG A 86 13.98 8.48 -3.53
C ARG A 86 15.19 9.35 -3.26
N THR A 87 15.51 9.58 -1.99
CA THR A 87 16.67 10.39 -1.60
C THR A 87 17.95 9.77 -2.15
N ASP A 88 18.11 8.45 -1.99
CA ASP A 88 19.28 7.75 -2.53
C ASP A 88 19.35 7.79 -4.06
N ASN A 89 18.20 7.78 -4.74
CA ASN A 89 18.13 7.84 -6.20
C ASN A 89 18.48 9.24 -6.71
N ASP A 90 17.96 10.29 -6.05
CA ASP A 90 18.30 11.69 -6.33
C ASP A 90 19.79 11.94 -6.13
N ASP A 91 20.38 11.47 -5.02
CA ASP A 91 21.83 11.60 -4.76
C ASP A 91 22.68 10.90 -5.85
N ARG A 92 22.24 9.72 -6.33
CA ARG A 92 22.92 9.03 -7.44
C ARG A 92 22.78 9.78 -8.75
N TYR A 93 21.63 10.38 -9.01
CA TYR A 93 21.38 11.18 -10.21
C TYR A 93 22.24 12.45 -10.21
N ASP A 94 22.25 13.21 -9.11
CA ASP A 94 23.04 14.43 -8.97
C ASP A 94 24.53 14.14 -9.16
N LYS A 95 25.02 13.04 -8.57
CA LYS A 95 26.40 12.60 -8.80
C LYS A 95 26.69 12.31 -10.27
N LYS A 96 25.82 11.58 -10.97
CA LYS A 96 26.02 11.27 -12.40
C LYS A 96 26.00 12.54 -13.27
N VAL A 97 25.15 13.49 -12.93
CA VAL A 97 25.08 14.80 -13.59
C VAL A 97 26.38 15.59 -13.38
N ASP A 98 26.92 15.60 -12.17
CA ASP A 98 28.18 16.26 -11.89
C ASP A 98 29.38 15.55 -12.55
N ASP A 99 29.39 14.21 -12.54
CA ASP A 99 30.39 13.40 -13.26
C ASP A 99 30.34 13.70 -14.77
N ALA A 100 29.14 13.87 -15.36
CA ALA A 100 28.97 14.22 -16.78
C ALA A 100 29.52 15.64 -17.11
N LYS A 101 29.24 16.63 -16.27
CA LYS A 101 29.82 17.98 -16.41
C LYS A 101 31.34 17.95 -16.34
N GLN A 102 31.89 17.18 -15.39
CA GLN A 102 33.34 17.02 -15.27
C GLN A 102 33.92 16.34 -16.52
N ALA A 103 33.29 15.27 -17.01
CA ALA A 103 33.70 14.59 -18.23
C ALA A 103 33.67 15.51 -19.46
N ARG A 104 32.68 16.40 -19.57
CA ARG A 104 32.66 17.46 -20.61
C ARG A 104 33.89 18.34 -20.53
N ASP A 105 34.17 18.88 -19.35
CA ASP A 105 35.27 19.83 -19.17
C ASP A 105 36.63 19.17 -19.46
N ASP A 106 36.80 17.92 -19.02
CA ASP A 106 37.97 17.09 -19.29
C ASP A 106 38.11 16.76 -20.79
N LEU A 107 37.01 16.41 -21.47
CA LEU A 107 36.99 16.15 -22.91
C LEU A 107 37.31 17.40 -23.71
N ALA A 108 36.69 18.54 -23.38
CA ALA A 108 36.97 19.81 -24.03
C ALA A 108 38.44 20.22 -23.85
N ALA A 109 39.01 20.01 -22.66
CA ALA A 109 40.42 20.25 -22.40
C ALA A 109 41.33 19.29 -23.19
N ALA A 110 40.99 18.00 -23.28
CA ALA A 110 41.74 17.01 -24.05
C ALA A 110 41.71 17.30 -25.57
N LEU A 111 40.56 17.75 -26.09
CA LEU A 111 40.42 18.19 -27.48
C LEU A 111 41.28 19.42 -27.78
N ARG A 112 41.33 20.41 -26.87
CA ARG A 112 42.20 21.61 -27.03
C ARG A 112 43.69 21.27 -26.95
N ARG A 113 44.08 20.33 -26.11
CA ARG A 113 45.48 19.85 -26.03
C ARG A 113 45.88 18.95 -27.21
N GLY A 114 44.90 18.44 -27.97
CA GLY A 114 45.13 17.49 -29.05
C GLY A 114 45.39 16.05 -28.58
N ASP A 115 45.14 15.75 -27.29
CA ASP A 115 45.27 14.40 -26.72
C ASP A 115 44.23 13.44 -27.31
N VAL A 116 43.06 13.98 -27.68
CA VAL A 116 41.94 13.27 -28.31
C VAL A 116 41.61 13.95 -29.62
N GLN A 117 41.30 13.17 -30.66
CA GLN A 117 40.91 13.67 -31.96
C GLN A 117 39.49 13.21 -32.30
N LEU A 118 38.67 14.12 -32.83
CA LEU A 118 37.31 13.79 -33.27
C LEU A 118 37.28 12.94 -34.54
N GLN A 119 38.31 13.06 -35.39
CA GLN A 119 38.46 12.27 -36.61
C GLN A 119 39.88 11.74 -36.74
N PRO A 120 40.08 10.46 -37.14
CA PRO A 120 41.41 9.84 -37.22
C PRO A 120 42.40 10.51 -38.19
N TRP A 121 41.87 11.26 -39.17
CA TRP A 121 42.66 11.96 -40.19
C TRP A 121 42.90 13.44 -39.86
N TRP A 122 42.44 13.93 -38.70
CA TRP A 122 42.79 15.26 -38.18
C TRP A 122 44.12 15.25 -37.41
N GLN A 123 45.00 14.32 -37.75
CA GLN A 123 46.37 14.31 -37.23
C GLN A 123 47.09 15.55 -37.74
N CYS A 124 47.19 16.56 -36.89
CA CYS A 124 48.23 17.56 -37.02
C CYS A 124 49.54 16.84 -36.67
N GLY A 125 50.29 16.44 -37.70
CA GLY A 125 51.65 15.93 -37.48
C GLY A 125 52.43 17.00 -36.72
N ALA A 126 52.99 16.65 -35.55
CA ALA A 126 53.85 17.55 -34.80
C ALA A 126 55.02 17.95 -35.72
N ALA A 127 55.00 19.18 -36.24
CA ALA A 127 56.12 19.68 -37.02
C ALA A 127 57.33 19.76 -36.08
N PRO A 128 58.48 19.16 -36.42
CA PRO A 128 59.65 19.13 -35.53
C PRO A 128 60.08 20.56 -35.20
N GLY A 129 60.12 20.91 -33.91
CA GLY A 129 60.53 22.23 -33.44
C GLY A 129 59.41 23.26 -33.26
N SER A 130 58.14 22.87 -33.38
CA SER A 130 57.02 23.75 -33.06
C SER A 130 56.79 23.77 -31.56
N ASP A 131 57.02 24.90 -30.91
CA ASP A 131 56.56 25.09 -29.54
C ASP A 131 55.02 25.00 -29.50
N PRO A 132 54.40 24.38 -28.49
CA PRO A 132 52.94 24.25 -28.38
C PRO A 132 52.14 25.57 -28.45
N GLY A 133 52.82 26.73 -28.42
CA GLY A 133 52.21 28.07 -28.50
C GLY A 133 52.41 28.83 -29.81
N GLU A 134 53.26 28.37 -30.75
CA GLU A 134 53.57 29.16 -31.96
C GLU A 134 52.54 29.01 -33.09
N ALA A 135 51.88 27.86 -33.21
CA ALA A 135 50.85 27.63 -34.22
C ALA A 135 49.57 28.46 -33.97
N ALA A 136 49.26 28.76 -32.71
CA ALA A 136 48.09 29.55 -32.31
C ALA A 136 48.12 31.00 -32.82
N ALA A 137 49.30 31.54 -33.14
CA ALA A 137 49.43 32.92 -33.64
C ALA A 137 49.00 33.09 -35.11
N LEU A 138 48.96 32.00 -35.89
CA LEU A 138 48.72 32.03 -37.34
C LEU A 138 47.30 31.62 -37.75
N ALA A 139 46.52 30.99 -36.87
CA ALA A 139 45.19 30.48 -37.14
C ALA A 139 44.08 31.48 -36.79
N GLN A 140 44.12 32.70 -37.35
CA GLN A 140 43.03 33.65 -37.14
C GLN A 140 41.78 33.23 -37.93
N GLY A 141 40.72 32.85 -37.20
CA GLY A 141 39.37 32.55 -37.73
C GLY A 141 39.01 31.06 -37.74
N GLU A 142 39.94 30.18 -38.10
CA GLU A 142 39.71 28.72 -38.08
C GLU A 142 39.78 28.12 -36.67
N ASP A 143 40.58 28.69 -35.76
CA ASP A 143 40.65 28.25 -34.35
C ASP A 143 39.34 28.50 -33.61
N ALA A 144 38.67 29.63 -33.83
CA ALA A 144 37.37 29.91 -33.22
C ALA A 144 36.30 28.88 -33.65
N ALA A 145 36.35 28.43 -34.91
CA ALA A 145 35.49 27.36 -35.40
C ALA A 145 35.89 25.97 -34.89
N ALA A 146 37.17 25.75 -34.56
CA ALA A 146 37.65 24.52 -33.92
C ALA A 146 37.23 24.44 -32.45
N ASP A 147 37.36 25.55 -31.71
CA ASP A 147 36.89 25.67 -30.32
C ASP A 147 35.37 25.48 -30.23
N LEU A 148 34.60 26.06 -31.15
CA LEU A 148 33.15 25.85 -31.22
C LEU A 148 32.80 24.37 -31.46
N ARG A 149 33.50 23.67 -32.36
CA ARG A 149 33.28 22.23 -32.62
C ARG A 149 33.65 21.36 -31.42
N ALA A 150 34.75 21.69 -30.73
CA ALA A 150 35.17 20.97 -29.53
C ALA A 150 34.16 21.16 -28.39
N ALA A 151 33.69 22.40 -28.18
CA ALA A 151 32.66 22.71 -27.20
C ALA A 151 31.33 22.02 -27.52
N ASP A 152 30.88 22.05 -28.78
CA ASP A 152 29.64 21.42 -29.23
C ASP A 152 29.69 19.89 -29.07
N THR A 153 30.81 19.27 -29.42
CA THR A 153 30.98 17.82 -29.24
C THR A 153 30.98 17.44 -27.76
N ALA A 154 31.69 18.20 -26.92
CA ALA A 154 31.71 17.93 -25.48
C ALA A 154 30.32 18.11 -24.85
N ALA A 155 29.57 19.14 -25.26
CA ALA A 155 28.18 19.35 -24.83
C ALA A 155 27.26 18.21 -25.28
N THR A 156 27.42 17.70 -26.52
CA THR A 156 26.63 16.56 -27.02
C THR A 156 26.88 15.29 -26.20
N VAL A 157 28.12 15.06 -25.75
CA VAL A 157 28.46 13.93 -24.87
C VAL A 157 27.85 14.12 -23.48
N GLU A 158 27.94 15.34 -22.90
CA GLU A 158 27.26 15.68 -21.65
C GLU A 158 25.76 15.41 -21.72
N ASP A 159 25.10 15.85 -22.80
CA ASP A 159 23.67 15.65 -23.00
C ASP A 159 23.30 14.16 -23.06
N ALA A 160 24.14 13.33 -23.70
CA ALA A 160 23.96 11.88 -23.74
C ALA A 160 24.10 11.25 -22.34
N ASP A 161 25.15 11.62 -21.59
CA ASP A 161 25.37 11.13 -20.23
C ASP A 161 24.25 11.58 -19.27
N HIS A 162 23.75 12.81 -19.42
CA HIS A 162 22.57 13.30 -18.71
C HIS A 162 21.31 12.50 -19.06
N ALA A 163 21.09 12.18 -20.33
CA ALA A 163 19.96 11.36 -20.74
C ALA A 163 20.03 9.95 -20.13
N ASP A 164 21.20 9.33 -20.11
CA ASP A 164 21.41 8.01 -19.49
C ASP A 164 21.22 8.06 -17.96
N ALA A 165 21.70 9.12 -17.31
CA ALA A 165 21.47 9.37 -15.88
C ALA A 165 19.97 9.49 -15.58
N TRP A 166 19.24 10.27 -16.39
CA TRP A 166 17.80 10.45 -16.26
C TRP A 166 17.04 9.13 -16.46
N ILE A 167 17.36 8.37 -17.51
CA ILE A 167 16.72 7.08 -17.79
C ILE A 167 16.95 6.11 -16.64
N SER A 168 18.19 6.04 -16.13
CA SER A 168 18.53 5.20 -14.96
C SER A 168 17.68 5.60 -13.74
N TRP A 169 17.61 6.90 -13.45
CA TRP A 169 16.84 7.42 -12.32
C TRP A 169 15.35 7.07 -12.41
N LEU A 170 14.75 7.23 -13.61
CA LEU A 170 13.34 6.86 -13.84
C LEU A 170 13.08 5.36 -13.65
N GLN A 171 14.00 4.51 -14.11
CA GLN A 171 13.87 3.05 -13.97
C GLN A 171 13.96 2.62 -12.50
N ASP A 172 14.86 3.24 -11.74
CA ASP A 172 15.01 3.03 -10.30
C ASP A 172 13.74 3.47 -9.55
N GLU A 173 13.20 4.67 -9.85
CA GLU A 173 11.95 5.17 -9.24
C GLU A 173 10.76 4.26 -9.52
N LEU A 174 10.61 3.81 -10.78
CA LEU A 174 9.51 2.94 -11.18
C LEU A 174 9.61 1.58 -10.48
N THR A 175 10.83 1.05 -10.36
CA THR A 175 11.09 -0.23 -9.69
C THR A 175 10.85 -0.12 -8.18
N SER A 176 11.35 0.93 -7.52
CA SER A 176 11.12 1.16 -6.10
C SER A 176 9.63 1.36 -5.82
N THR A 177 8.96 2.26 -6.56
CA THR A 177 7.52 2.52 -6.40
C THR A 177 6.71 1.23 -6.53
N ARG A 178 7.01 0.39 -7.51
CA ARG A 178 6.35 -0.91 -7.68
C ARG A 178 6.60 -1.84 -6.49
N ARG A 179 7.85 -1.96 -6.04
CA ARG A 179 8.23 -2.80 -4.90
C ARG A 179 7.49 -2.36 -3.62
N GLN A 180 7.45 -1.05 -3.35
CA GLN A 180 6.82 -0.51 -2.15
C GLN A 180 5.28 -0.59 -2.23
N ALA A 181 4.69 -0.46 -3.42
CA ALA A 181 3.26 -0.69 -3.61
C ALA A 181 2.85 -2.15 -3.30
N VAL A 182 3.68 -3.13 -3.69
CA VAL A 182 3.48 -4.54 -3.32
C VAL A 182 3.66 -4.73 -1.81
N ALA A 183 4.71 -4.15 -1.21
CA ALA A 183 4.97 -4.24 0.22
C ALA A 183 3.85 -3.62 1.09
N ALA A 184 3.23 -2.53 0.62
CA ALA A 184 2.07 -1.91 1.24
C ALA A 184 0.78 -2.74 1.09
N GLY A 185 0.78 -3.78 0.25
CA GLY A 185 -0.40 -4.58 -0.07
C GLY A 185 -1.36 -3.93 -1.08
N CYS A 186 -0.90 -2.90 -1.80
CA CYS A 186 -1.71 -2.18 -2.80
C CYS A 186 -1.67 -2.83 -4.19
N ALA A 187 -0.76 -3.77 -4.43
CA ALA A 187 -0.63 -4.49 -5.68
C ALA A 187 -0.17 -5.94 -5.44
N VAL A 188 -0.51 -6.83 -6.36
CA VAL A 188 -0.04 -8.22 -6.37
C VAL A 188 1.02 -8.38 -7.46
N GLN A 189 2.12 -9.05 -7.13
CA GLN A 189 3.16 -9.35 -8.10
C GLN A 189 2.69 -10.51 -8.98
N VAL A 190 2.40 -10.23 -10.25
CA VAL A 190 2.13 -11.27 -11.25
C VAL A 190 3.51 -11.76 -11.73
N GLU A 191 3.85 -13.01 -11.46
CA GLU A 191 5.02 -13.65 -12.04
C GLU A 191 4.87 -13.71 -13.57
N PRO A 192 5.95 -13.51 -14.34
CA PRO A 192 5.93 -13.58 -15.80
C PRO A 192 5.62 -14.99 -16.33
#